data_AF-A0A6C0KV27-F1
#
_entry.id   AF-A0A6C0KV27-F1
#
_cell.length_a   1.000
_cell.length_b   1.000
_cell.length_c   1.000
_cell.angle_alpha   90.00
_cell.angle_beta   90.00
_cell.angle_gamma   90.00
#
_symmetry.space_group_name_H-M   'P 1'
#
loop_
_entity.id
_entity.type
_entity.pdbx_description
1 polymer ?
#
loop_
_entity_poly.entity_id
_entity_poly.type
_entity_poly.pdbx_seq_one_letter_code
_entity_poly.pdbx_strand_id
1 'polypeptide(L)'
;MLVYRINKYIDPSIIHNVHPYDFQDAIDLSRIPTVSMDDIELIWKHDMYLPIVLHYDDKSVYYFIVDQPIPETAEYRRLRLEVFQDPQDHHCDYYVKPLLSRFVGRLQRRLHTRALLELITSNNPYPSTDIEYHVNFLNELERTYVDDLCDRQLLQRMKEESHNIIQAEKDYHPDGIGYKEAKEEFHETMAFSSEMQGMGISASHSQKNLLPADSK
;
A
#
# COMPACT_ATOMS: atom_id res chain seq x y z
N MET A 1 11.94 13.79 -7.49
CA MET A 1 11.15 13.25 -8.62
C MET A 1 11.03 14.31 -9.68
N LEU A 2 11.21 13.90 -10.93
CA LEU A 2 11.25 14.75 -12.10
C LEU A 2 10.26 14.22 -13.13
N VAL A 3 9.57 15.11 -13.82
CA VAL A 3 8.64 14.75 -14.88
C VAL A 3 9.26 15.06 -16.22
N TYR A 4 9.20 14.09 -17.12
CA TYR A 4 9.59 14.24 -18.51
C TYR A 4 8.38 14.01 -19.39
N ARG A 5 8.38 14.66 -20.55
CA ARG A 5 7.35 14.56 -21.58
C ARG A 5 8.00 14.11 -22.88
N ILE A 6 7.34 13.23 -23.61
CA ILE A 6 7.69 12.90 -24.99
C ILE A 6 7.22 14.03 -25.91
N ASN A 7 8.15 14.58 -26.71
CA ASN A 7 7.94 15.79 -27.51
C ASN A 7 6.94 15.57 -28.66
N LYS A 8 6.92 14.38 -29.23
CA LYS A 8 6.02 14.01 -30.33
C LYS A 8 4.74 13.37 -29.78
N TYR A 9 3.64 13.58 -30.48
CA TYR A 9 2.48 12.69 -30.35
C TYR A 9 2.84 11.39 -31.08
N ILE A 10 3.16 10.32 -30.34
CA ILE A 10 3.67 9.07 -30.92
C ILE A 10 2.72 7.91 -30.57
N ASP A 11 2.64 6.95 -31.48
CA ASP A 11 2.28 5.56 -31.20
C ASP A 11 3.37 4.90 -30.32
N PRO A 12 3.04 4.41 -29.12
CA PRO A 12 4.01 3.81 -28.19
C PRO A 12 4.77 2.62 -28.79
N SER A 13 4.22 1.93 -29.80
CA SER A 13 4.90 0.83 -30.49
C SER A 13 6.15 1.26 -31.28
N ILE A 14 6.34 2.56 -31.50
CA ILE A 14 7.45 3.14 -32.27
C ILE A 14 8.50 3.76 -31.32
N ILE A 15 8.22 3.84 -30.02
CA ILE A 15 9.09 4.46 -29.01
C ILE A 15 10.12 3.43 -28.53
N HIS A 16 11.04 3.03 -29.40
CA HIS A 16 12.14 2.12 -29.05
C HIS A 16 13.35 2.83 -28.40
N ASN A 17 13.32 4.16 -28.28
CA ASN A 17 14.53 4.96 -28.05
C ASN A 17 14.61 5.64 -26.69
N VAL A 18 13.55 5.65 -25.87
CA VAL A 18 13.65 6.15 -24.49
C VAL A 18 14.14 5.02 -23.57
N HIS A 19 15.23 4.36 -23.96
CA HIS A 19 15.86 3.29 -23.19
C HIS A 19 16.28 3.86 -21.82
N PRO A 20 15.80 3.33 -20.67
CA PRO A 20 15.19 2.01 -20.45
C PRO A 20 13.67 1.97 -20.16
N TYR A 21 12.88 2.99 -20.49
CA TYR A 21 11.49 3.10 -20.05
C TYR A 21 10.49 2.40 -20.99
N ASP A 22 9.67 1.51 -20.43
CA ASP A 22 8.54 0.86 -21.09
C ASP A 22 7.26 1.70 -20.88
N PHE A 23 6.40 1.74 -21.90
CA PHE A 23 5.12 2.46 -21.88
C PHE A 23 3.91 1.54 -22.03
N GLN A 24 4.10 0.21 -22.07
CA GLN A 24 3.00 -0.77 -22.20
C GLN A 24 1.95 -0.62 -21.10
N ASP A 25 2.38 -0.41 -19.85
CA ASP A 25 1.50 -0.30 -18.68
C ASP A 25 1.36 1.15 -18.19
N ALA A 26 1.37 2.12 -19.12
CA ALA A 26 1.23 3.53 -18.78
C ALA A 26 -0.07 3.82 -18.01
N ILE A 27 0.05 4.58 -16.92
CA ILE A 27 -1.10 5.03 -16.13
C ILE A 27 -1.83 6.11 -16.90
N ASP A 28 -3.13 5.90 -17.14
CA ASP A 28 -3.97 6.94 -17.74
C ASP A 28 -4.05 8.15 -16.80
N LEU A 29 -3.67 9.33 -17.31
CA LEU A 29 -3.70 10.60 -16.61
C LEU A 29 -5.09 10.86 -16.02
N SER A 30 -6.17 10.51 -16.73
CA SER A 30 -7.54 10.70 -16.27
C SER A 30 -7.88 9.86 -15.02
N ARG A 31 -7.15 8.77 -14.79
CA ARG A 31 -7.31 7.85 -13.65
C ARG A 31 -6.39 8.17 -12.48
N ILE A 32 -5.46 9.10 -12.62
CA ILE A 32 -4.55 9.52 -11.52
C ILE A 32 -5.28 9.83 -10.21
N PRO A 33 -6.45 10.51 -10.18
CA PRO A 33 -7.15 10.76 -8.92
C PRO A 33 -7.61 9.48 -8.19
N THR A 34 -7.80 8.39 -8.92
CA THR A 34 -8.38 7.13 -8.41
C THR A 34 -7.39 5.97 -8.41
N VAL A 35 -6.18 6.15 -8.93
CA VAL A 35 -5.16 5.10 -8.92
C VAL A 35 -4.72 4.76 -7.48
N SER A 36 -4.54 3.47 -7.23
CA SER A 36 -4.08 2.95 -5.94
C SER A 36 -2.63 3.36 -5.71
N MET A 37 -2.34 4.05 -4.61
CA MET A 37 -0.96 4.40 -4.27
C MET A 37 -0.12 3.19 -3.90
N ASP A 38 -0.74 2.09 -3.46
CA ASP A 38 -0.03 0.84 -3.18
C ASP A 38 0.51 0.22 -4.47
N ASP A 39 -0.27 0.26 -5.56
CA ASP A 39 0.15 -0.26 -6.87
C ASP A 39 1.24 0.63 -7.48
N ILE A 40 1.06 1.96 -7.39
CA ILE A 40 2.07 2.93 -7.84
C ILE A 40 3.39 2.75 -7.10
N GLU A 41 3.33 2.54 -5.78
CA GLU A 41 4.52 2.29 -4.97
C GLU A 41 5.24 1.00 -5.39
N LEU A 42 4.49 -0.05 -5.71
CA LEU A 42 5.05 -1.32 -6.18
C LEU A 42 5.80 -1.14 -7.51
N ILE A 43 5.17 -0.47 -8.49
CA ILE A 43 5.81 -0.16 -9.78
C ILE A 43 7.07 0.68 -9.55
N TRP A 44 6.97 1.72 -8.72
CA TRP A 44 8.10 2.60 -8.42
C TRP A 44 9.30 1.84 -7.82
N LYS A 45 9.05 0.90 -6.90
CA LYS A 45 10.11 0.09 -6.26
C LYS A 45 10.83 -0.85 -7.23
N HIS A 46 10.12 -1.36 -8.23
CA HIS A 46 10.68 -2.32 -9.19
C HIS A 46 11.42 -1.59 -10.31
N ASP A 47 10.79 -0.58 -10.90
CA ASP A 47 11.22 0.01 -12.15
C ASP A 47 11.97 1.33 -11.97
N MET A 48 11.76 2.03 -10.85
CA MET A 48 12.29 3.38 -10.58
C MET A 48 11.83 4.45 -11.59
N TYR A 49 10.75 4.16 -12.33
CA TYR A 49 10.04 5.13 -13.16
C TYR A 49 8.54 4.84 -13.20
N LEU A 50 7.74 5.84 -13.59
CA LEU A 50 6.29 5.70 -13.79
C LEU A 50 5.88 6.30 -15.13
N PRO A 51 5.48 5.48 -16.12
CA PRO A 51 4.92 5.97 -17.37
C PRO A 51 3.47 6.43 -17.15
N ILE A 52 3.12 7.58 -17.72
CA ILE A 52 1.79 8.16 -17.67
C ILE A 52 1.38 8.57 -19.08
N VAL A 53 0.14 8.29 -19.46
CA VAL A 53 -0.40 8.64 -20.78
C VAL A 53 -1.62 9.52 -20.66
N LEU A 54 -1.70 10.56 -21.49
CA LEU A 54 -2.91 11.32 -21.72
C LEU A 54 -3.43 11.03 -23.12
N HIS A 55 -4.63 10.47 -23.20
CA HIS A 55 -5.30 10.20 -24.46
C HIS A 55 -6.10 11.43 -24.92
N TYR A 56 -5.89 11.81 -26.17
CA TYR A 56 -6.73 12.68 -26.98
C TYR A 56 -7.40 11.84 -28.07
N ASP A 57 -8.46 12.36 -28.69
CA ASP A 57 -9.30 11.65 -29.67
C ASP A 57 -8.52 10.85 -30.72
N ASP A 58 -7.42 11.40 -31.26
CA ASP A 58 -6.58 10.78 -32.29
C ASP A 58 -5.10 10.65 -31.92
N LYS A 59 -4.71 11.06 -30.70
CA LYS A 59 -3.31 11.23 -30.31
C LYS A 59 -3.10 10.92 -28.83
N SER A 60 -1.94 10.38 -28.48
CA SER A 60 -1.55 10.22 -27.07
C SER A 60 -0.32 11.07 -26.75
N VAL A 61 -0.30 11.63 -25.55
CA VAL A 61 0.87 12.33 -24.98
C VAL A 61 1.39 11.54 -23.80
N TYR A 62 2.66 11.18 -23.86
CA TYR A 62 3.32 10.39 -22.83
C TYR A 62 4.17 11.27 -21.93
N TYR A 63 4.09 10.97 -20.65
CA TYR A 63 4.91 11.50 -19.58
C TYR A 63 5.58 10.35 -18.86
N PHE A 64 6.69 10.61 -18.21
CA PHE A 64 7.29 9.65 -17.31
C PHE A 64 7.91 10.37 -16.12
N ILE A 65 7.77 9.76 -14.94
CA ILE A 65 8.32 10.27 -13.68
C ILE A 65 9.55 9.44 -13.34
N VAL A 66 10.63 10.11 -12.96
CA VAL A 66 11.90 9.47 -12.57
C VAL A 66 12.48 10.10 -11.31
N ASP A 67 13.37 9.39 -10.64
CA ASP A 67 14.06 9.86 -9.43
C ASP A 67 15.26 10.75 -9.76
N GLN A 68 15.95 10.46 -10.87
CA GLN A 68 17.18 11.10 -11.30
C GLN A 68 17.03 11.94 -12.58
N PRO A 69 17.84 12.99 -12.74
CA PRO A 69 17.83 13.81 -13.95
C PRO A 69 18.40 13.05 -15.14
N ILE A 70 17.70 13.13 -16.26
CA ILE A 70 18.08 12.58 -17.56
C ILE A 70 18.39 13.74 -18.52
N PRO A 71 19.43 13.65 -19.36
CA PRO A 71 19.69 14.63 -20.41
C PRO A 71 18.50 14.79 -21.36
N GLU A 72 18.12 16.02 -21.66
CA GLU A 72 17.05 16.31 -22.63
C GLU A 72 17.49 15.96 -24.05
N THR A 73 16.56 15.48 -24.87
CA THR A 73 16.81 15.08 -26.25
C THR A 73 15.76 15.65 -27.20
N ALA A 74 15.91 15.38 -28.49
CA ALA A 74 14.87 15.70 -29.46
C ALA A 74 13.56 14.92 -29.21
N GLU A 75 13.63 13.77 -28.55
CA GLU A 75 12.49 12.87 -28.35
C GLU A 75 11.72 13.17 -27.07
N TYR A 76 12.40 13.62 -26.02
CA TYR A 76 11.79 13.94 -24.74
C TYR A 76 12.50 15.12 -24.06
N ARG A 77 11.76 15.83 -23.20
CA ARG A 77 12.28 16.97 -22.43
C ARG A 77 11.70 17.01 -21.03
N ARG A 78 12.38 17.71 -20.12
CA ARG A 78 11.91 17.86 -18.74
C ARG A 78 10.72 18.82 -18.71
N LEU A 79 9.61 18.36 -18.15
CA LEU A 79 8.44 19.16 -17.87
C LEU A 79 8.59 19.83 -16.50
N ARG A 80 8.68 21.16 -16.48
CA ARG A 80 8.69 21.94 -15.23
C ARG A 80 7.26 22.19 -14.78
N LEU A 81 6.84 21.54 -13.70
CA LEU A 81 5.47 21.59 -13.21
C LEU A 81 5.11 22.94 -12.57
N GLU A 82 6.12 23.64 -12.07
CA GLU A 82 6.02 24.97 -11.45
C GLU A 82 5.92 26.12 -12.46
N VAL A 83 6.26 25.88 -13.73
CA VAL A 83 6.21 26.89 -14.80
C VAL A 83 4.89 26.77 -15.53
N PHE A 84 3.94 27.67 -15.23
CA PHE A 84 2.59 27.66 -15.80
C PHE A 84 2.51 28.15 -17.25
N GLN A 85 3.55 28.83 -17.74
CA GLN A 85 3.61 29.36 -19.10
C GLN A 85 4.97 29.01 -19.71
N ASP A 86 5.07 27.81 -20.28
CA ASP A 86 6.16 27.46 -21.21
C ASP A 86 5.56 27.47 -22.63
N PRO A 87 6.01 28.35 -23.55
CA PRO A 87 5.56 28.38 -24.95
C PRO A 87 5.51 27.02 -25.64
N GLN A 88 6.34 26.08 -25.21
CA GLN A 88 6.42 24.73 -25.76
C GLN A 88 5.46 23.71 -25.09
N ASP A 89 4.79 24.09 -24.00
CA ASP A 89 3.77 23.29 -23.28
C ASP A 89 2.38 23.94 -23.22
N HIS A 90 2.14 25.03 -23.95
CA HIS A 90 0.87 25.77 -23.90
C HIS A 90 -0.39 24.93 -24.12
N HIS A 91 -0.28 23.81 -24.86
CA HIS A 91 -1.38 22.85 -25.08
C HIS A 91 -1.60 21.86 -23.93
N CYS A 92 -0.67 21.74 -23.00
CA CYS A 92 -0.69 20.83 -21.84
C CYS A 92 -0.89 21.56 -20.49
N ASP A 93 -0.78 22.89 -20.46
CA ASP A 93 -0.54 23.64 -19.21
C ASP A 93 -1.75 23.71 -18.25
N TYR A 94 -2.99 23.74 -18.75
CA TYR A 94 -4.13 24.11 -17.89
C TYR A 94 -4.60 23.00 -16.93
N TYR A 95 -4.60 21.73 -17.37
CA TYR A 95 -5.10 20.61 -16.56
C TYR A 95 -4.01 19.60 -16.18
N VAL A 96 -3.01 19.39 -17.04
CA VAL A 96 -2.03 18.32 -16.85
C VAL A 96 -1.03 18.67 -15.77
N LYS A 97 -0.43 19.87 -15.82
CA LYS A 97 0.59 20.30 -14.85
C LYS A 97 0.07 20.27 -13.40
N PRO A 98 -1.12 20.82 -13.08
CA PRO A 98 -1.67 20.73 -11.73
C PRO A 98 -1.91 19.29 -11.27
N LEU A 99 -2.41 18.43 -12.16
CA LEU A 99 -2.72 17.04 -11.83
C LEU A 99 -1.44 16.23 -11.58
N LEU A 100 -0.45 16.34 -12.46
CA LEU A 100 0.87 15.72 -12.28
C LEU A 100 1.58 16.26 -11.04
N SER A 101 1.51 17.56 -10.76
CA SER A 101 2.08 18.17 -9.55
C SER A 101 1.48 17.60 -8.27
N ARG A 102 0.14 17.49 -8.21
CA ARG A 102 -0.53 16.86 -7.07
C ARG A 102 -0.15 15.39 -6.92
N PHE A 103 -0.09 14.65 -8.03
CA PHE A 103 0.27 13.24 -8.02
C PHE A 103 1.71 13.00 -7.57
N VAL A 104 2.68 13.72 -8.16
CA VAL A 104 4.10 13.65 -7.77
C VAL A 104 4.25 14.02 -6.30
N GLY A 105 3.60 15.10 -5.84
CA GLY A 105 3.64 15.50 -4.44
C GLY A 105 3.08 14.42 -3.50
N ARG A 106 1.96 13.77 -3.88
CA ARG A 106 1.39 12.65 -3.13
C ARG A 106 2.33 11.44 -3.10
N LEU A 107 2.94 11.08 -4.23
CA LEU A 107 3.90 9.98 -4.31
C LEU A 107 5.16 10.25 -3.48
N GLN A 108 5.70 11.47 -3.52
CA GLN A 108 6.86 11.84 -2.70
C GLN A 108 6.57 11.72 -1.21
N ARG A 109 5.40 12.19 -0.76
CA ARG A 109 4.98 12.05 0.65
C ARG A 109 4.77 10.58 1.02
N ARG A 110 4.14 9.79 0.14
CA ARG A 110 4.00 8.34 0.29
C ARG A 110 5.34 7.65 0.52
N LEU A 111 6.32 7.90 -0.35
CA LEU A 111 7.66 7.31 -0.22
C LEU A 111 8.38 7.78 1.04
N HIS A 112 8.20 9.05 1.42
CA HIS A 112 8.76 9.58 2.66
C HIS A 112 8.17 8.88 3.89
N THR A 113 6.84 8.72 3.95
CA THR A 113 6.17 7.97 5.02
C THR A 113 6.64 6.52 5.08
N ARG A 114 6.85 5.86 3.93
CA ARG A 114 7.41 4.50 3.88
C ARG A 114 8.83 4.43 4.43
N ALA A 115 9.70 5.33 4.00
CA ALA A 115 11.08 5.39 4.50
C ALA A 115 11.11 5.65 6.02
N LEU A 116 10.20 6.46 6.54
CA LEU A 116 10.05 6.69 7.97
C LEU A 116 9.60 5.41 8.70
N LEU A 117 8.58 4.71 8.20
CA LEU A 117 8.13 3.45 8.80
C LEU A 117 9.24 2.40 8.80
N GLU A 118 9.99 2.30 7.71
CA GLU A 118 11.16 1.44 7.61
C GLU A 118 12.22 1.82 8.65
N LEU A 119 12.48 3.11 8.87
CA LEU A 119 13.38 3.59 9.91
C LEU A 119 12.90 3.23 11.32
N ILE A 120 11.61 3.39 11.62
CA ILE A 120 11.05 3.04 12.94
C ILE A 120 11.15 1.53 13.17
N THR A 121 10.78 0.72 12.17
CA THR A 121 10.81 -0.74 12.28
C THR A 121 12.22 -1.29 12.38
N SER A 122 13.17 -0.78 11.59
CA SER A 122 14.58 -1.21 11.60
C SER A 122 15.35 -0.78 12.85
N ASN A 123 14.97 0.34 13.48
CA ASN A 123 15.57 0.77 14.75
C ASN A 123 14.88 0.18 15.98
N ASN A 124 13.82 -0.61 15.80
CA ASN A 124 13.14 -1.25 16.92
C ASN A 124 13.99 -2.41 17.44
N PRO A 125 14.42 -2.40 18.71
CA PRO A 125 15.30 -3.45 19.25
C PRO A 125 14.56 -4.77 19.52
N TYR A 126 13.23 -4.74 19.52
CA TYR A 126 12.40 -5.90 19.80
C TYR A 126 12.01 -6.63 18.50
N PRO A 127 11.83 -7.96 18.51
CA PRO A 127 11.30 -8.67 17.36
C PRO A 127 9.81 -8.35 17.17
N SER A 128 9.33 -8.37 15.93
CA SER A 128 7.96 -7.98 15.59
C SER A 128 6.85 -8.87 16.16
N THR A 129 7.21 -9.96 16.83
CA THR A 129 6.30 -10.86 17.55
C THR A 129 6.02 -10.41 18.98
N ASP A 130 6.85 -9.53 19.54
CA ASP A 130 6.81 -9.16 20.95
C ASP A 130 5.91 -7.93 21.15
N ILE A 131 5.23 -7.87 22.29
CA ILE A 131 4.36 -6.72 22.62
C ILE A 131 5.19 -5.44 22.75
N GLU A 132 6.40 -5.54 23.27
CA GLU A 132 7.35 -4.44 23.40
C GLU A 132 7.66 -3.80 22.04
N TYR A 133 7.70 -4.60 20.96
CA TYR A 133 7.85 -4.07 19.61
C TYR A 133 6.68 -3.15 19.25
N HIS A 134 5.44 -3.61 19.45
CA HIS A 134 4.25 -2.84 19.10
C HIS A 134 4.09 -1.59 19.95
N VAL A 135 4.41 -1.67 21.26
CA VAL A 135 4.42 -0.51 22.16
C VAL A 135 5.46 0.51 21.70
N ASN A 136 6.69 0.07 21.41
CA ASN A 136 7.75 0.96 20.94
C ASN A 136 7.44 1.57 19.57
N PHE A 137 6.89 0.77 18.64
CA PHE A 137 6.47 1.21 17.31
C PHE A 137 5.43 2.34 17.39
N LEU A 138 4.39 2.18 18.20
CA LEU A 138 3.37 3.21 18.38
C LEU A 138 3.94 4.48 19.00
N ASN A 139 4.78 4.36 20.02
CA ASN A 139 5.43 5.50 20.68
C ASN A 139 6.28 6.33 19.69
N GLU A 140 7.11 5.66 18.87
CA GLU A 140 7.93 6.34 17.87
C GLU A 140 7.08 6.94 16.73
N LEU A 141 6.02 6.25 16.32
CA LEU A 141 5.10 6.76 15.32
C LEU A 141 4.30 7.99 15.81
N GLU A 142 3.93 8.04 17.08
CA GLU A 142 3.27 9.22 17.69
C GLU A 142 4.21 10.42 17.83
N ARG A 143 5.50 10.18 18.06
CA ARG A 143 6.53 11.23 18.06
C ARG A 143 6.77 11.80 16.68
N THR A 144 6.42 11.07 15.64
CA THR A 144 6.58 11.52 14.26
C THR A 144 5.36 12.30 13.80
N TYR A 145 5.57 13.55 13.40
CA TYR A 145 4.53 14.33 12.74
C TYR A 145 4.39 13.92 11.26
N VAL A 146 3.22 13.38 10.90
CA VAL A 146 2.86 13.11 9.49
C VAL A 146 1.56 13.84 9.16
N ASP A 147 1.66 14.93 8.42
CA ASP A 147 0.54 15.76 7.95
C ASP A 147 0.24 15.52 6.47
N ASP A 148 -0.12 14.28 6.13
CA ASP A 148 -0.75 13.99 4.84
C ASP A 148 -2.05 13.19 5.04
N LEU A 149 -3.17 13.82 4.70
CA LEU A 149 -4.49 13.20 4.69
C LEU A 149 -4.55 11.93 3.83
N CYS A 150 -3.73 11.84 2.78
CA CYS A 150 -3.68 10.69 1.87
C CYS A 150 -2.99 9.48 2.49
N ASP A 151 -2.02 9.70 3.38
CA ASP A 151 -1.26 8.64 4.05
C ASP A 151 -1.83 8.29 5.43
N ARG A 152 -2.79 9.08 5.92
CA ARG A 152 -3.55 8.76 7.13
C ARG A 152 -4.12 7.36 7.09
N GLN A 153 -4.62 6.87 5.95
CA GLN A 153 -5.15 5.51 5.85
C GLN A 153 -4.09 4.41 6.02
N LEU A 154 -2.87 4.63 5.51
CA LEU A 154 -1.77 3.68 5.71
C LEU A 154 -1.37 3.66 7.18
N LEU A 155 -1.13 4.84 7.75
CA LEU A 155 -0.70 4.97 9.14
C LEU A 155 -1.78 4.46 10.10
N GLN A 156 -3.05 4.75 9.83
CA GLN A 156 -4.18 4.28 10.62
C GLN A 156 -4.23 2.76 10.66
N ARG A 157 -4.10 2.08 9.50
CA ARG A 157 -4.07 0.61 9.45
C ARG A 157 -2.96 0.04 10.33
N MET A 158 -1.74 0.57 10.23
CA MET A 158 -0.60 0.09 11.02
C MET A 158 -0.75 0.38 12.52
N LYS A 159 -1.34 1.53 12.87
CA LYS A 159 -1.66 1.88 14.26
C LYS A 159 -2.69 0.91 14.85
N GLU A 160 -3.78 0.69 14.12
CA GLU A 160 -4.85 -0.23 14.54
C GLU A 160 -4.34 -1.65 14.72
N GLU A 161 -3.51 -2.15 13.80
CA GLU A 161 -2.91 -3.48 13.91
C GLU A 161 -2.09 -3.62 15.21
N SER A 162 -1.19 -2.66 15.49
CA SER A 162 -0.38 -2.69 16.71
C SER A 162 -1.23 -2.49 17.98
N HIS A 163 -2.24 -1.63 17.94
CA HIS A 163 -3.17 -1.45 19.05
C HIS A 163 -3.95 -2.72 19.37
N ASN A 164 -4.44 -3.43 18.35
CA ASN A 164 -5.20 -4.66 18.52
C ASN A 164 -4.34 -5.75 19.17
N ILE A 165 -3.07 -5.86 18.80
CA ILE A 165 -2.15 -6.82 19.41
C ILE A 165 -1.90 -6.49 20.88
N ILE A 166 -1.61 -5.23 21.19
CA ILE A 166 -1.42 -4.78 22.59
C ILE A 166 -2.70 -4.98 23.42
N GLN A 167 -3.86 -4.71 22.84
CA GLN A 167 -5.14 -4.86 23.52
C GLN A 167 -5.46 -6.34 23.76
N ALA A 168 -5.27 -7.20 22.77
CA ALA A 168 -5.44 -8.64 22.91
C ALA A 168 -4.53 -9.22 24.00
N GLU A 169 -3.25 -8.81 24.05
CA GLU A 169 -2.36 -9.23 25.15
C GLU A 169 -2.91 -8.80 26.51
N LYS A 170 -3.35 -7.54 26.66
CA LYS A 170 -3.90 -7.05 27.92
C LYS A 170 -5.15 -7.83 28.35
N ASP A 171 -6.00 -8.18 27.40
CA ASP A 171 -7.27 -8.86 27.67
C ASP A 171 -7.08 -10.33 28.02
N TYR A 172 -6.12 -11.01 27.38
CA TYR A 172 -5.87 -12.44 27.53
C TYR A 172 -4.64 -12.82 28.37
N HIS A 173 -3.93 -11.84 28.95
CA HIS A 173 -2.97 -12.08 30.03
C HIS A 173 -3.67 -12.76 31.22
N PRO A 174 -3.00 -13.58 32.05
CA PRO A 174 -3.62 -14.28 33.18
C PRO A 174 -4.45 -13.44 34.16
N ASP A 175 -4.16 -12.14 34.26
CA ASP A 175 -4.89 -11.17 35.09
C ASP A 175 -6.02 -10.44 34.34
N GLY A 176 -6.05 -10.57 33.01
CA GLY A 176 -6.98 -9.94 32.09
C GLY A 176 -8.40 -10.49 32.17
N ILE A 177 -9.35 -9.69 31.69
CA ILE A 177 -10.79 -10.01 31.74
C ILE A 177 -11.11 -11.15 30.75
N GLY A 178 -10.59 -11.07 29.53
CA GLY A 178 -10.79 -12.11 28.51
C GLY A 178 -10.22 -13.46 28.92
N TYR A 179 -9.10 -13.50 29.65
CA TYR A 179 -8.57 -14.75 30.20
C TYR A 179 -9.50 -15.35 31.27
N LYS A 180 -10.04 -14.52 32.18
CA LYS A 180 -10.96 -14.98 33.23
C LYS A 180 -12.25 -15.53 32.63
N GLU A 181 -12.84 -14.80 31.68
CA GLU A 181 -14.04 -15.22 30.96
C GLU A 181 -13.81 -16.52 30.18
N ALA A 182 -12.72 -16.62 29.41
CA ALA A 182 -12.39 -17.83 28.66
C ALA A 182 -12.11 -19.04 29.57
N LYS A 183 -11.50 -18.81 30.73
CA LYS A 183 -11.26 -19.85 31.74
C LYS A 183 -12.58 -20.32 32.37
N GLU A 184 -13.48 -19.41 32.69
CA GLU A 184 -14.82 -19.72 33.19
C GLU A 184 -15.63 -20.51 32.16
N GLU A 185 -15.68 -20.07 30.91
CA GLU A 185 -16.34 -20.77 29.80
C GLU A 185 -15.78 -22.18 29.57
N PHE A 186 -14.45 -22.34 29.63
CA PHE A 186 -13.81 -23.64 29.52
C PHE A 186 -14.23 -24.57 30.68
N HIS A 187 -14.27 -24.06 31.91
CA HIS A 187 -14.71 -24.83 33.07
C HIS A 187 -16.20 -25.20 33.00
N GLU A 188 -17.06 -24.31 32.51
CA GLU A 188 -18.49 -24.59 32.27
C GLU A 188 -18.68 -25.66 31.19
N THR A 189 -17.93 -25.58 30.09
CA THR A 189 -17.98 -26.58 29.00
C THR A 189 -17.48 -27.95 29.46
N MET A 190 -16.42 -27.99 30.28
CA MET A 190 -15.89 -29.21 30.89
C MET A 190 -16.87 -29.80 31.92
N ALA A 191 -17.54 -28.96 32.72
CA ALA A 191 -18.56 -29.41 33.66
C ALA A 191 -19.77 -30.02 32.93
N PHE A 192 -20.26 -29.36 31.88
CA PHE A 192 -21.38 -29.83 31.06
C PHE A 192 -21.07 -31.16 30.35
N SER A 193 -19.86 -31.32 29.81
CA SER A 193 -19.44 -32.58 29.17
C SER A 193 -19.24 -33.73 30.16
N SER A 194 -18.78 -33.44 31.38
CA SER A 194 -18.66 -34.40 32.48
C SER A 194 -20.03 -34.85 33.01
N GLU A 195 -21.00 -33.93 33.14
CA GLU A 195 -22.38 -34.25 33.50
C GLU A 195 -23.07 -35.13 32.44
N MET A 196 -22.82 -34.90 31.15
CA MET A 196 -23.32 -35.76 30.08
C MET A 196 -22.73 -37.17 30.09
N GLN A 197 -21.45 -37.33 30.48
CA GLN A 197 -20.84 -38.64 30.68
C GLN A 197 -21.35 -39.34 31.95
N GLY A 198 -21.62 -38.60 33.03
CA GLY A 198 -22.18 -39.10 34.29
C GLY A 198 -23.66 -39.52 34.20
N MET A 199 -24.43 -38.93 33.29
CA MET A 199 -25.84 -39.28 33.04
C MET A 199 -26.03 -40.50 32.11
N GLY A 200 -24.97 -41.20 31.71
CA GLY A 200 -25.09 -42.44 30.96
C GLY A 200 -25.76 -42.26 29.59
N ILE A 201 -25.64 -41.09 28.96
CA ILE A 201 -25.99 -40.96 27.55
C ILE A 201 -24.79 -41.49 26.76
N SER A 202 -24.81 -42.79 26.50
CA SER A 202 -24.00 -43.42 25.46
C SER A 202 -24.23 -42.65 24.16
N ALA A 203 -23.28 -41.78 23.80
CA ALA A 203 -23.15 -41.31 22.43
C ALA A 203 -22.80 -42.55 21.61
N SER A 204 -23.85 -43.17 21.07
CA SER A 204 -23.75 -44.28 20.14
C SER A 204 -22.82 -43.85 19.02
N HIS A 205 -21.67 -44.53 19.00
CA HIS A 205 -20.75 -44.57 17.88
C HIS A 205 -21.54 -44.95 16.62
N SER A 206 -21.94 -43.97 15.81
CA SER A 206 -22.35 -44.22 14.44
C SER A 206 -21.12 -44.00 13.56
N GLN A 207 -20.31 -45.07 13.46
CA GLN A 207 -19.40 -45.23 12.34
C GLN A 207 -20.25 -45.23 11.06
N LYS A 208 -20.26 -44.10 10.34
CA LYS A 208 -20.41 -44.12 8.89
C LYS A 208 -19.06 -43.78 8.28
N ASN A 209 -18.33 -44.85 7.95
CA ASN A 209 -17.38 -44.83 6.86
C ASN A 209 -18.08 -44.27 5.61
N LEU A 210 -17.45 -43.27 4.97
CA LEU A 210 -17.27 -43.26 3.53
C LEU A 210 -16.14 -42.25 3.20
N LEU A 211 -15.05 -42.84 2.72
CA LEU A 211 -13.88 -42.24 2.07
C LEU A 211 -14.26 -41.43 0.81
N PRO A 212 -13.31 -40.68 0.22
CA PRO A 212 -13.58 -39.60 -0.73
C PRO A 212 -13.92 -40.13 -2.13
N ALA A 213 -14.56 -39.28 -2.93
CA ALA A 213 -14.67 -39.48 -4.37
C ALA A 213 -14.27 -38.18 -5.10
N ASP A 214 -13.30 -38.38 -5.98
CA ASP A 214 -12.57 -37.45 -6.82
C ASP A 214 -13.41 -36.62 -7.80
N SER A 215 -12.73 -35.58 -8.30
CA SER A 215 -12.72 -35.08 -9.68
C SER A 215 -14.03 -34.63 -10.32
N LYS A 216 -14.09 -33.31 -10.59
CA LYS A 216 -13.98 -32.78 -11.96
C LYS A 216 -13.43 -31.36 -11.95
#